data_AF-A0A5K7XFL7-F1
#
_entry.id   AF-A0A5K7XFL7-F1
#
_cell.length_a   1.000
_cell.length_b   1.000
_cell.length_c   1.000
_cell.angle_alpha   90.00
_cell.angle_beta   90.00
_cell.angle_gamma   90.00
#
_symmetry.space_group_name_H-M   'P 1'
#
loop_
_entity.id
_entity.type
_entity.pdbx_description
1 polymer ?
#
loop_
_entity_poly.entity_id
_entity_poly.type
_entity_poly.pdbx_seq_one_letter_code
_entity_poly.pdbx_strand_id
1 'polypeptide(L)'
;MRGIVWVMLSTLALLLAGSNHANAEAAHGSHDLGHGNAGASLEDPSEIRGDLAIYTFAVFVLLLVILGTLAWPKISVALTEREKRIEDNIASAEAKSEEAKRLLAQYEAKLASAAAEVRAMLEEARKDAEATKEQIIAEARAGAQAERDRAVRDIDLAADHAMKNIAETSANLAVDLAGKVIRESINPAKQQELVRVALQKLQASNVSNN
;
A
#
# COMPACT_ATOMS: atom_id res chain seq x y z
N MET A 1 19.20 16.19 23.57
CA MET A 1 18.87 17.38 22.75
C MET A 1 18.98 18.69 23.57
N ARG A 2 20.11 18.93 24.26
CA ARG A 2 20.28 20.08 25.18
C ARG A 2 21.65 20.79 25.10
N GLY A 3 22.42 20.56 24.03
CA GLY A 3 23.78 21.12 23.87
C GLY A 3 23.90 22.28 22.88
N ILE A 4 22.90 22.49 22.01
CA ILE A 4 22.96 23.49 20.93
C ILE A 4 22.45 24.86 21.40
N VAL A 5 21.66 24.91 22.47
CA VAL A 5 21.06 26.15 23.00
C VAL A 5 22.07 27.03 23.73
N TRP A 6 23.17 26.47 24.25
CA TRP A 6 24.15 27.24 25.06
C TRP A 6 25.18 28.00 24.21
N VAL A 7 25.47 27.52 22.99
CA VAL A 7 26.44 28.17 22.08
C VAL A 7 25.82 29.36 21.34
N MET A 8 24.49 29.35 21.13
CA MET A 8 23.76 30.47 20.49
C MET A 8 23.49 31.65 21.44
N LEU A 9 23.61 31.48 22.77
CA LEU A 9 23.37 32.56 23.74
C LEU A 9 24.62 33.43 24.01
N SER A 10 25.82 32.97 23.66
CA SER A 10 27.06 33.72 23.90
C SER A 10 27.42 34.68 22.76
N THR A 11 26.86 34.51 21.57
CA THR A 11 27.16 35.33 20.39
C THR A 11 26.25 36.54 20.22
N LEU A 12 25.24 36.72 21.08
CA LEU A 12 24.26 37.83 20.99
C LEU A 12 24.49 38.97 22.00
N ALA A 13 25.60 38.96 22.75
CA ALA A 13 25.93 40.03 23.72
C ALA A 13 26.84 41.14 23.15
N LEU A 14 27.25 41.05 21.87
CA LEU A 14 28.20 41.99 21.27
C LEU A 14 27.65 42.74 20.04
N LEU A 15 26.33 43.01 20.03
CA LEU A 15 25.71 43.79 18.96
C LEU A 15 24.50 44.62 19.43
N LEU A 16 24.57 45.24 20.62
CA LEU A 16 23.49 46.12 21.12
C LEU A 16 23.97 47.21 22.11
N ALA A 17 25.19 47.70 21.94
CA ALA A 17 25.69 48.86 22.70
C ALA A 17 26.30 49.87 21.73
N GLY A 18 25.45 50.54 20.94
CA GLY A 18 25.93 51.48 19.93
C GLY A 18 24.82 52.30 19.30
N SER A 19 24.02 53.00 20.10
CA SER A 19 23.28 54.22 19.68
C SER A 19 22.45 54.78 20.82
N ASN A 20 23.05 55.62 21.69
CA ASN A 20 22.28 56.67 22.36
C ASN A 20 23.23 57.78 22.84
N HIS A 21 23.52 58.73 21.96
CA HIS A 21 24.05 60.04 22.36
C HIS A 21 23.11 61.10 21.81
N ALA A 22 22.18 61.55 22.66
CA ALA A 22 21.44 62.79 22.49
C ALA A 22 21.68 63.66 23.72
N ASN A 23 22.33 64.79 23.46
CA ASN A 23 22.32 66.08 24.18
C ASN A 23 22.28 66.09 25.72
N ALA A 24 23.41 66.48 26.29
CA ALA A 24 23.45 67.35 27.46
C ALA A 24 24.62 68.34 27.32
N GLU A 25 24.27 69.61 27.11
CA GLU A 25 25.16 70.75 27.30
C GLU A 25 25.68 70.77 28.75
N ALA A 26 26.98 70.95 28.95
CA ALA A 26 27.53 71.54 30.17
C ALA A 26 28.98 72.02 29.95
N ALA A 27 29.12 73.34 29.87
CA ALA A 27 30.24 74.14 30.36
C ALA A 27 31.69 73.64 30.12
N HIS A 28 32.38 74.27 29.17
CA HIS A 28 33.83 74.36 29.15
C HIS A 28 34.33 75.08 30.41
N GLY A 29 34.68 74.32 31.44
CA GLY A 29 35.52 74.78 32.53
C GLY A 29 36.99 74.66 32.13
N SER A 30 37.72 75.78 32.15
CA SER A 30 39.17 75.80 32.06
C SER A 30 39.74 75.07 33.28
N HIS A 31 40.19 73.82 33.10
CA HIS A 31 40.96 73.13 34.12
C HIS A 31 42.38 72.93 33.61
N ASP A 32 43.20 73.95 33.89
CA ASP A 32 44.64 73.81 34.02
C ASP A 32 44.91 72.92 35.23
N LEU A 33 45.44 71.73 34.97
CA LEU A 33 46.15 70.93 35.97
C LEU A 33 47.51 70.61 35.36
N GLY A 34 48.39 71.61 35.41
CA GLY A 34 49.83 71.41 35.38
C GLY A 34 50.20 70.18 36.22
N HIS A 35 50.78 69.19 35.55
CA HIS A 35 51.36 68.01 36.18
C HIS A 35 52.65 68.41 36.90
N GLY A 36 52.49 69.05 38.06
CA GLY A 36 53.54 69.29 39.05
C GLY A 36 53.85 68.02 39.84
N ASN A 37 54.42 67.02 39.18
CA ASN A 37 55.22 65.93 39.77
C ASN A 37 55.79 65.04 38.63
N ALA A 38 56.47 65.62 37.66
CA ALA A 38 57.53 64.91 36.97
C ALA A 38 58.75 65.02 37.89
N GLY A 39 58.86 64.09 38.85
CA GLY A 39 60.08 63.93 39.64
C GLY A 39 61.27 63.89 38.70
N ALA A 40 62.18 64.84 38.89
CA ALA A 40 63.34 65.09 38.06
C ALA A 40 64.21 63.85 37.92
N SER A 41 64.06 63.14 36.80
CA SER A 41 65.02 62.24 36.14
C SER A 41 64.38 61.76 34.85
N LEU A 42 64.18 62.66 33.88
CA LEU A 42 64.03 62.22 32.49
C LEU A 42 65.44 61.81 32.04
N GLU A 43 65.81 60.58 32.38
CA GLU A 43 66.97 59.91 31.82
C GLU A 43 66.85 59.96 30.29
N ASP A 44 67.91 60.42 29.66
CA ASP A 44 68.03 60.68 28.24
C ASP A 44 67.65 59.42 27.43
N PRO A 45 66.63 59.45 26.54
CA PRO A 45 66.22 58.28 25.76
C PRO A 45 67.28 57.80 24.75
N SER A 46 68.42 58.49 24.68
CA SER A 46 69.58 58.14 23.84
C SER A 46 70.71 57.43 24.60
N GLU A 47 70.62 57.27 25.93
CA GLU A 47 71.51 56.38 26.66
C GLU A 47 71.02 54.93 26.53
N ILE A 48 71.54 54.21 25.53
CA ILE A 48 71.37 52.75 25.44
C ILE A 48 72.09 52.14 26.65
N ARG A 49 71.37 52.02 27.77
CA ARG A 49 71.80 51.25 28.94
C ARG A 49 71.82 49.79 28.49
N GLY A 50 72.99 49.31 28.08
CA GLY A 50 73.19 47.94 27.58
C GLY A 50 72.66 46.87 28.53
N ASP A 51 72.65 47.16 29.83
CA ASP A 51 72.07 46.30 30.86
C ASP A 51 70.57 46.06 30.63
N LEU A 52 69.78 47.11 30.37
CA LEU A 52 68.34 47.00 30.12
C LEU A 52 68.04 46.24 28.82
N ALA A 53 68.84 46.47 27.77
CA ALA A 53 68.71 45.78 26.49
C ALA A 53 68.99 44.26 26.62
N ILE A 54 69.98 43.86 27.43
CA ILE A 54 70.30 42.45 27.70
C ILE A 54 69.14 41.77 28.45
N TYR A 55 68.55 42.41 29.47
CA TYR A 55 67.40 41.85 30.19
C TYR A 55 66.16 41.75 29.30
N THR A 56 65.84 42.77 28.50
CA THR A 56 64.73 42.71 27.54
C THR A 56 64.94 41.61 26.51
N PHE A 57 66.16 41.46 25.99
CA PHE A 57 66.51 40.38 25.06
C PHE A 57 66.38 38.99 25.72
N ALA A 58 66.84 38.83 26.97
CA ALA A 58 66.70 37.58 27.71
C ALA A 58 65.23 37.21 27.94
N VAL A 59 64.38 38.16 28.32
CA VAL A 59 62.93 37.95 28.48
C VAL A 59 62.26 37.64 27.14
N PHE A 60 62.66 38.30 26.06
CA PHE A 60 62.15 38.03 24.71
C PHE A 60 62.51 36.63 24.22
N VAL A 61 63.76 36.20 24.43
CA VAL A 61 64.22 34.83 24.11
C VAL A 61 63.49 33.80 24.97
N LEU A 62 63.34 34.07 26.27
CA LEU A 62 62.57 33.20 27.18
C LEU A 62 61.11 33.04 26.72
N LEU A 63 60.46 34.15 26.33
CA LEU A 63 59.12 34.14 25.76
C LEU A 63 59.05 33.31 24.47
N LEU A 64 60.00 33.49 23.54
CA LEU A 64 60.06 32.72 22.29
C LEU A 64 60.25 31.22 22.54
N VAL A 65 61.07 30.84 23.52
CA VAL A 65 61.25 29.43 23.89
C VAL A 65 59.94 28.85 24.44
N ILE A 66 59.24 29.57 25.31
CA ILE A 66 57.94 29.13 25.84
C ILE A 66 56.89 29.04 24.73
N LEU A 67 56.82 30.03 23.82
CA LEU A 67 55.88 30.03 22.71
C LEU A 67 56.18 28.94 21.69
N GLY A 68 57.46 28.74 21.34
CA GLY A 68 57.89 27.72 20.41
C GLY A 68 57.63 26.31 20.94
N THR A 69 57.88 26.07 22.22
CA THR A 69 57.67 24.75 22.84
C THR A 69 56.19 24.45 23.10
N LEU A 70 55.36 25.46 23.40
CA LEU A 70 53.97 25.23 23.81
C LEU A 70 52.93 25.51 22.72
N ALA A 71 53.11 26.54 21.90
CA ALA A 71 52.12 26.93 20.88
C ALA A 71 52.28 26.14 19.57
N TRP A 72 53.52 25.89 19.12
CA TRP A 72 53.79 25.14 17.89
C TRP A 72 53.17 23.73 17.86
N PRO A 73 53.32 22.88 18.91
CA PRO A 73 52.67 21.57 18.90
C PRO A 73 51.14 21.68 18.85
N LYS A 74 50.53 22.65 19.54
CA LYS A 74 49.07 22.84 19.53
C LYS A 74 48.54 23.22 18.15
N ILE A 75 49.26 24.09 17.42
CA ILE A 75 48.89 24.49 16.06
C ILE A 75 49.01 23.32 15.09
N SER A 76 50.12 22.56 15.16
CA SER A 76 50.31 21.39 14.29
C SER A 76 49.21 20.33 14.48
N VAL A 77 48.87 20.02 15.72
CA VAL A 77 47.78 19.07 16.05
C VAL A 77 46.44 19.59 15.51
N ALA A 78 46.14 20.87 15.65
CA ALA A 78 44.91 21.45 15.13
C ALA A 78 44.83 21.41 13.59
N LEU A 79 45.97 21.57 12.89
CA LEU A 79 46.02 21.45 11.43
C LEU A 79 45.86 20.00 10.98
N THR A 80 46.57 19.06 11.60
CA THR A 80 46.43 17.62 11.30
C THR A 80 45.02 17.12 11.56
N GLU A 81 44.38 17.57 12.64
CA GLU A 81 42.98 17.23 12.93
C GLU A 81 42.03 17.81 11.87
N ARG A 82 42.29 19.03 11.37
CA ARG A 82 41.50 19.61 10.28
C ARG A 82 41.68 18.83 8.97
N GLU A 83 42.91 18.49 8.63
CA GLU A 83 43.24 17.70 7.44
C GLU A 83 42.53 16.34 7.49
N LYS A 84 42.71 15.60 8.59
CA LYS A 84 42.05 14.32 8.81
C LYS A 84 40.53 14.42 8.74
N ARG A 85 39.93 15.44 9.37
CA ARG A 85 38.49 15.66 9.28
C ARG A 85 38.02 15.93 7.85
N ILE A 86 38.79 16.65 7.05
CA ILE A 86 38.44 16.92 5.65
C ILE A 86 38.52 15.62 4.84
N GLU A 87 39.59 14.85 5.01
CA GLU A 87 39.76 13.55 4.37
C GLU A 87 38.63 12.58 4.75
N ASP A 88 38.32 12.45 6.04
CA ASP A 88 37.24 11.61 6.55
C ASP A 88 35.87 12.06 5.98
N ASN A 89 35.63 13.37 5.88
CA ASN A 89 34.39 13.90 5.31
C ASN A 89 34.27 13.60 3.80
N ILE A 90 35.36 13.73 3.05
CA ILE A 90 35.39 13.42 1.61
C ILE A 90 35.19 11.93 1.40
N ALA A 91 35.93 11.08 2.11
CA ALA A 91 35.79 9.63 2.05
C ALA A 91 34.38 9.18 2.44
N SER A 92 33.79 9.78 3.48
CA SER A 92 32.40 9.50 3.87
C SER A 92 31.39 9.95 2.81
N ALA A 93 31.61 11.10 2.19
CA ALA A 93 30.73 11.61 1.13
C ALA A 93 30.78 10.72 -0.13
N GLU A 94 31.97 10.27 -0.53
CA GLU A 94 32.16 9.34 -1.64
C GLU A 94 31.50 7.99 -1.34
N ALA A 95 31.74 7.43 -0.15
CA ALA A 95 31.12 6.17 0.27
C ALA A 95 29.58 6.25 0.27
N LYS A 96 29.01 7.35 0.78
CA LYS A 96 27.57 7.59 0.75
C LYS A 96 27.02 7.79 -0.65
N SER A 97 27.77 8.46 -1.53
CA SER A 97 27.40 8.63 -2.94
C SER A 97 27.34 7.29 -3.64
N GLU A 98 28.34 6.43 -3.43
CA GLU A 98 28.40 5.10 -4.03
C GLU A 98 27.31 4.18 -3.47
N GLU A 99 27.08 4.22 -2.15
CA GLU A 99 25.97 3.49 -1.54
C GLU A 99 24.62 3.94 -2.08
N ALA A 100 24.40 5.26 -2.25
CA ALA A 100 23.17 5.80 -2.82
C ALA A 100 22.97 5.34 -4.27
N LYS A 101 24.00 5.35 -5.10
CA LYS A 101 23.95 4.83 -6.49
C LYS A 101 23.62 3.34 -6.50
N ARG A 102 24.29 2.54 -5.65
CA ARG A 102 24.04 1.11 -5.53
C ARG A 102 22.60 0.84 -5.10
N LEU A 103 22.11 1.59 -4.13
CA LEU A 103 20.75 1.44 -3.62
C LEU A 103 19.72 1.83 -4.68
N LEU A 104 19.95 2.91 -5.42
CA LEU A 104 19.12 3.33 -6.54
C LEU A 104 19.05 2.24 -7.61
N ALA A 105 20.19 1.68 -8.02
CA ALA A 105 20.22 0.58 -8.99
C ALA A 105 19.46 -0.66 -8.49
N GLN A 106 19.56 -0.99 -7.20
CA GLN A 106 18.76 -2.07 -6.60
C GLN A 106 17.27 -1.76 -6.60
N TYR A 107 16.87 -0.52 -6.32
CA TYR A 107 15.47 -0.10 -6.36
C TYR A 107 14.91 -0.15 -7.78
N GLU A 108 15.65 0.32 -8.78
CA GLU A 108 15.26 0.24 -10.19
C GLU A 108 15.11 -1.22 -10.64
N ALA A 109 16.06 -2.09 -10.26
CA ALA A 109 15.97 -3.52 -10.55
C ALA A 109 14.74 -4.16 -9.88
N LYS A 110 14.45 -3.82 -8.62
CA LYS A 110 13.25 -4.30 -7.92
C LYS A 110 11.96 -3.80 -8.59
N LEU A 111 11.91 -2.54 -9.00
CA LEU A 111 10.76 -1.98 -9.73
C LEU A 111 10.55 -2.68 -11.07
N ALA A 112 11.62 -2.93 -11.83
CA ALA A 112 11.55 -3.66 -13.08
C ALA A 112 11.07 -5.11 -12.88
N SER A 113 11.59 -5.80 -11.85
CA SER A 113 11.15 -7.14 -11.47
C SER A 113 9.67 -7.17 -11.07
N ALA A 114 9.24 -6.25 -10.21
CA ALA A 114 7.84 -6.15 -9.79
C ALA A 114 6.91 -5.86 -10.98
N ALA A 115 7.32 -4.98 -11.90
CA ALA A 115 6.55 -4.71 -13.11
C ALA A 115 6.45 -5.95 -14.02
N ALA A 116 7.51 -6.75 -14.13
CA ALA A 116 7.48 -8.01 -14.87
C ALA A 116 6.56 -9.04 -14.21
N GLU A 117 6.62 -9.16 -12.88
CA GLU A 117 5.77 -10.07 -12.10
C GLU A 117 4.29 -9.69 -12.22
N VAL A 118 3.95 -8.40 -12.13
CA VAL A 118 2.57 -7.91 -12.34
C VAL A 118 2.06 -8.23 -13.74
N ARG A 119 2.90 -8.07 -14.78
CA ARG A 119 2.53 -8.46 -16.15
C ARG A 119 2.29 -9.96 -16.26
N ALA A 120 3.16 -10.79 -15.69
CA ALA A 120 3.00 -12.23 -15.68
C ALA A 120 1.71 -12.65 -14.95
N MET A 121 1.44 -12.06 -13.79
CA MET A 121 0.21 -12.28 -13.02
C MET A 121 -1.04 -11.88 -13.80
N LEU A 122 -1.00 -10.76 -14.52
CA LEU A 122 -2.14 -10.30 -15.33
C LEU A 122 -2.40 -11.22 -16.53
N GLU A 123 -1.36 -11.71 -17.19
CA GLU A 123 -1.49 -12.67 -18.28
C GLU A 123 -2.03 -14.01 -17.79
N GLU A 124 -1.58 -14.49 -16.63
CA GLU A 124 -2.12 -15.71 -16.02
C GLU A 124 -3.59 -15.54 -15.63
N ALA A 125 -3.93 -14.42 -14.96
CA ALA A 125 -5.31 -14.10 -14.59
C ALA A 125 -6.23 -14.01 -15.82
N ARG A 126 -5.73 -13.51 -16.97
CA ARG A 126 -6.49 -13.50 -18.23
C ARG A 126 -6.73 -14.91 -18.76
N LYS A 127 -5.71 -15.76 -18.78
CA LYS A 127 -5.85 -17.16 -19.20
C LYS A 127 -6.84 -17.92 -18.32
N ASP A 128 -6.73 -17.76 -17.00
CA ASP A 128 -7.64 -18.38 -16.04
C ASP A 128 -9.07 -17.88 -16.22
N ALA A 129 -9.26 -16.58 -16.46
CA ALA A 129 -10.56 -16.00 -16.74
C ALA A 129 -11.16 -16.54 -18.05
N GLU A 130 -10.36 -16.68 -19.11
CA GLU A 130 -10.78 -17.26 -20.38
C GLU A 130 -11.18 -18.73 -20.23
N ALA A 131 -10.34 -19.53 -19.56
CA ALA A 131 -10.63 -20.94 -19.29
C ALA A 131 -11.90 -21.12 -18.44
N THR A 132 -12.05 -20.31 -17.38
CA THR A 132 -13.24 -20.32 -16.52
C THR A 132 -14.48 -19.91 -17.30
N LYS A 133 -14.38 -18.89 -18.15
CA LYS A 133 -15.48 -18.45 -19.02
C LYS A 133 -15.91 -19.58 -19.98
N GLU A 134 -14.95 -20.24 -20.62
CA GLU A 134 -15.25 -21.37 -21.50
C GLU A 134 -15.92 -22.52 -20.75
N GLN A 135 -15.43 -22.86 -19.55
CA GLN A 135 -16.02 -23.86 -18.69
C GLN A 135 -17.47 -23.51 -18.31
N ILE A 136 -17.73 -22.27 -17.86
CA ILE A 136 -19.08 -21.80 -17.52
C ILE A 136 -20.00 -21.89 -18.73
N ILE A 137 -19.54 -21.49 -19.91
CA ILE A 137 -20.35 -21.57 -21.15
C ILE A 137 -20.63 -23.04 -21.52
N ALA A 138 -19.64 -23.92 -21.39
CA ALA A 138 -19.80 -25.35 -21.66
C ALA A 138 -20.80 -26.00 -20.70
N GLU A 139 -20.68 -25.72 -19.40
CA GLU A 139 -21.59 -26.21 -18.37
C GLU A 139 -23.01 -25.66 -18.57
N ALA A 140 -23.17 -24.37 -18.85
CA ALA A 140 -24.46 -23.77 -19.13
C ALA A 140 -25.12 -24.38 -20.37
N ARG A 141 -24.36 -24.67 -21.43
CA ARG A 141 -24.87 -25.36 -22.63
C ARG A 141 -25.27 -26.80 -22.31
N ALA A 142 -24.47 -27.53 -21.55
CA ALA A 142 -24.78 -28.89 -21.13
C ALA A 142 -26.05 -28.94 -20.26
N GLY A 143 -26.17 -28.04 -19.29
CA GLY A 143 -27.35 -27.90 -18.45
C GLY A 143 -28.60 -27.52 -19.26
N ALA A 144 -28.48 -26.56 -20.19
CA ALA A 144 -29.59 -26.19 -21.07
C ALA A 144 -30.03 -27.36 -21.97
N GLN A 145 -29.09 -28.17 -22.48
CA GLN A 145 -29.44 -29.34 -23.28
C GLN A 145 -30.13 -30.42 -22.42
N ALA A 146 -29.61 -30.70 -21.23
CA ALA A 146 -30.21 -31.65 -20.30
C ALA A 146 -31.64 -31.24 -19.90
N GLU A 147 -31.87 -29.95 -19.65
CA GLU A 147 -33.19 -29.43 -19.31
C GLU A 147 -34.15 -29.51 -20.51
N ARG A 148 -33.69 -29.23 -21.74
CA ARG A 148 -34.49 -29.43 -22.95
C ARG A 148 -34.89 -30.89 -23.12
N ASP A 149 -33.94 -31.81 -22.98
CA ASP A 149 -34.20 -33.24 -23.13
C ASP A 149 -35.18 -33.74 -22.06
N ARG A 150 -35.10 -33.20 -20.84
CA ARG A 150 -36.08 -33.46 -19.79
C ARG A 150 -37.46 -32.91 -20.14
N ALA A 151 -37.55 -31.66 -20.59
CA ALA A 151 -38.81 -31.05 -21.00
C ALA A 151 -39.49 -31.82 -22.14
N VAL A 152 -38.72 -32.30 -23.12
CA VAL A 152 -39.25 -33.15 -24.21
C VAL A 152 -39.81 -34.46 -23.65
N ARG A 153 -39.08 -35.15 -22.77
CA ARG A 153 -39.60 -36.37 -22.12
C ARG A 153 -40.86 -36.12 -21.31
N ASP A 154 -40.92 -35.02 -20.57
CA ASP A 154 -42.10 -34.65 -19.78
C ASP A 154 -43.30 -34.33 -20.68
N ILE A 155 -43.08 -33.71 -21.84
CA ILE A 155 -44.11 -33.46 -22.87
C ILE A 155 -44.62 -34.78 -23.45
N ASP A 156 -43.73 -35.71 -23.82
CA ASP A 156 -44.11 -37.00 -24.37
C ASP A 156 -44.95 -37.82 -23.37
N LEU A 157 -44.53 -37.84 -22.09
CA LEU A 157 -45.29 -38.47 -21.03
C LEU A 157 -46.67 -37.81 -20.84
N ALA A 158 -46.73 -36.47 -20.83
CA ALA A 158 -47.98 -35.74 -20.71
C ALA A 158 -48.93 -36.01 -21.89
N ALA A 159 -48.38 -36.12 -23.11
CA ALA A 159 -49.14 -36.47 -24.31
C ALA A 159 -49.72 -37.89 -24.22
N ASP A 160 -48.91 -38.86 -23.79
CA ASP A 160 -49.36 -40.24 -23.58
C ASP A 160 -50.47 -40.33 -22.52
N HIS A 161 -50.33 -39.58 -21.42
CA HIS A 161 -51.36 -39.47 -20.39
C HIS A 161 -52.64 -38.83 -20.93
N ALA A 162 -52.54 -37.75 -21.71
CA ALA A 162 -53.69 -37.10 -22.32
C ALA A 162 -54.42 -38.04 -23.30
N MET A 163 -53.69 -38.79 -24.12
CA MET A 163 -54.27 -39.77 -25.05
C MET A 163 -55.01 -40.89 -24.33
N LYS A 164 -54.45 -41.42 -23.23
CA LYS A 164 -55.14 -42.40 -22.37
C LYS A 164 -56.42 -41.83 -21.77
N ASN A 165 -56.37 -40.61 -21.23
CA ASN A 165 -57.54 -39.96 -20.66
C ASN A 165 -58.65 -39.71 -21.70
N ILE A 166 -58.28 -39.33 -22.92
CA ILE A 166 -59.24 -39.16 -24.03
C ILE A 166 -59.87 -40.51 -24.41
N ALA A 167 -59.08 -41.58 -24.51
CA ALA A 167 -59.57 -42.91 -24.83
C ALA A 167 -60.54 -43.44 -23.76
N GLU A 168 -60.21 -43.29 -22.48
CA GLU A 168 -61.06 -43.66 -21.35
C GLU A 168 -62.36 -42.85 -21.34
N THR A 169 -62.26 -41.53 -21.50
CA THR A 169 -63.44 -40.64 -21.56
C THR A 169 -64.36 -41.01 -22.73
N SER A 170 -63.78 -41.32 -23.89
CA SER A 170 -64.53 -41.71 -25.09
C SER A 170 -65.22 -43.07 -24.91
N ALA A 171 -64.55 -44.04 -24.27
CA ALA A 171 -65.13 -45.33 -23.92
C ALA A 171 -66.31 -45.18 -22.96
N ASN A 172 -66.16 -44.38 -21.91
CA ASN A 172 -67.23 -44.08 -20.96
C ASN A 172 -68.42 -43.39 -21.64
N LEU A 173 -68.17 -42.41 -22.51
CA LEU A 173 -69.23 -41.75 -23.27
C LEU A 173 -69.97 -42.72 -24.21
N ALA A 174 -69.25 -43.63 -24.87
CA ALA A 174 -69.83 -44.65 -25.73
C ALA A 174 -70.72 -45.63 -24.95
N VAL A 175 -70.28 -46.07 -23.76
CA VAL A 175 -71.06 -46.92 -22.85
C VAL A 175 -72.32 -46.19 -22.38
N ASP A 176 -72.21 -44.93 -21.98
CA ASP A 176 -73.34 -44.10 -21.56
C ASP A 176 -74.37 -43.92 -22.68
N LEU A 177 -73.90 -43.65 -23.91
CA LEU A 177 -74.77 -43.51 -25.07
C LEU A 177 -75.46 -44.83 -25.43
N ALA A 178 -74.72 -45.95 -25.44
CA ALA A 178 -75.29 -47.27 -25.64
C ALA A 178 -76.34 -47.60 -24.57
N GLY A 179 -76.08 -47.27 -23.30
CA GLY A 179 -77.03 -47.42 -22.20
C GLY A 179 -78.31 -46.61 -22.40
N LYS A 180 -78.20 -45.37 -22.89
CA LYS A 180 -79.38 -44.54 -23.24
C LYS A 180 -80.17 -45.12 -24.42
N VAL A 181 -79.51 -45.51 -25.50
CA VAL A 181 -80.14 -46.10 -26.69
C VAL A 181 -80.85 -47.43 -26.37
N ILE A 182 -80.23 -48.30 -25.57
CA ILE A 182 -80.85 -49.56 -25.13
C ILE A 182 -82.10 -49.29 -24.28
N ARG A 183 -82.03 -48.31 -23.37
CA ARG A 183 -83.16 -47.94 -22.51
C ARG A 183 -84.35 -47.42 -23.33
N GLU A 184 -84.10 -46.67 -24.39
CA GLU A 184 -85.15 -46.11 -25.26
C GLU A 184 -85.72 -47.15 -26.26
N SER A 185 -84.94 -48.16 -26.64
CA SER A 185 -85.32 -49.19 -27.61
C SER A 185 -85.85 -50.51 -27.02
N ILE A 186 -85.93 -50.62 -25.69
CA ILE A 186 -86.39 -51.83 -25.00
C ILE A 186 -87.92 -51.97 -25.11
N ASN A 187 -88.38 -53.17 -25.48
CA ASN A 187 -89.79 -53.53 -25.50
C ASN A 187 -89.98 -54.89 -24.79
N PRO A 188 -91.22 -55.25 -24.40
CA PRO A 188 -91.46 -56.46 -23.61
C PRO A 188 -90.95 -57.76 -24.26
N ALA A 189 -91.01 -57.83 -25.60
CA ALA A 189 -90.54 -58.99 -26.37
C ALA A 189 -89.00 -59.13 -26.34
N LYS A 190 -88.26 -58.04 -26.57
CA LYS A 190 -86.78 -58.02 -26.50
C LYS A 190 -86.27 -58.33 -25.10
N GLN A 191 -86.98 -57.90 -24.06
CA GLN A 191 -86.58 -58.17 -22.67
C GLN A 191 -86.67 -59.67 -22.33
N GLN A 192 -87.71 -60.36 -22.80
CA GLN A 192 -87.83 -61.82 -22.64
C GLN A 192 -86.75 -62.57 -23.42
N GLU A 193 -86.41 -62.12 -24.63
CA GLU A 193 -85.35 -62.71 -25.44
C GLU A 193 -83.96 -62.55 -24.79
N LEU A 194 -83.65 -61.36 -24.26
CA LEU A 194 -82.40 -61.11 -23.54
C LEU A 194 -82.26 -62.01 -22.29
N VAL A 195 -83.34 -62.21 -21.54
CA VAL A 195 -83.36 -63.14 -20.40
C VAL A 195 -83.08 -64.57 -20.86
N ARG A 196 -83.69 -65.02 -21.96
CA ARG A 196 -83.46 -66.36 -22.52
C ARG A 196 -82.00 -66.56 -22.96
N VAL A 197 -81.40 -65.56 -23.62
CA VAL A 197 -79.99 -65.59 -24.06
C VAL A 197 -79.03 -65.58 -22.87
N ALA A 198 -79.30 -64.78 -21.83
CA ALA A 198 -78.49 -64.76 -20.61
C ALA A 198 -78.53 -66.12 -19.87
N LEU A 199 -79.71 -66.73 -19.75
CA LEU A 199 -79.87 -68.07 -19.17
C LEU A 199 -79.14 -69.15 -19.99
N GLN A 200 -79.17 -69.08 -21.33
CA GLN A 200 -78.39 -69.97 -22.19
C GLN A 200 -76.87 -69.79 -22.01
N LYS A 201 -76.37 -68.55 -21.91
CA LYS A 201 -74.94 -68.31 -21.66
C LYS A 201 -74.49 -68.85 -20.31
N LEU A 202 -75.29 -68.68 -19.25
CA LEU A 202 -75.01 -69.23 -17.92
C LEU A 202 -74.96 -70.76 -17.93
N GLN A 203 -75.91 -71.40 -18.63
CA GLN A 203 -75.89 -72.86 -18.83
C GLN A 203 -74.66 -73.32 -19.62
N ALA A 204 -74.29 -72.62 -20.69
CA ALA A 204 -73.10 -72.94 -21.48
C ALA A 204 -71.79 -72.79 -20.68
N SER A 205 -71.66 -71.76 -19.85
CA SER A 205 -70.50 -71.61 -18.96
C SER A 205 -70.44 -72.65 -17.84
N ASN A 206 -71.59 -73.11 -17.33
CA ASN A 206 -71.65 -74.14 -16.30
C ASN A 206 -71.33 -75.55 -16.85
N VAL A 207 -71.64 -75.79 -18.13
CA VAL A 207 -71.29 -77.03 -18.85
C VAL A 207 -69.81 -77.05 -19.26
N SER A 208 -69.18 -75.90 -19.47
CA SER A 208 -67.74 -75.81 -19.80
C SER A 208 -66.81 -75.94 -18.59
N ASN A 209 -67.33 -75.84 -17.36
CA ASN A 209 -66.56 -75.85 -16.11
C ASN A 209 -66.64 -77.19 -15.35
N ASN A 210 -67.12 -78.26 -16.00
CA ASN A 210 -67.16 -79.64 -15.49
C ASN A 210 -66.74 -80.61 -16.58
#